data_AF-A0AAW3X1N5-F1
#
_entry.id   AF-A0AAW3X1N5-F1
#
_cell.length_a   1.000
_cell.length_b   1.000
_cell.length_c   1.000
_cell.angle_alpha   90.00
_cell.angle_beta   90.00
_cell.angle_gamma   90.00
#
_symmetry.space_group_name_H-M   'P 1'
#
loop_
_entity.id
_entity.type
_entity.pdbx_description
1 polymer ?
#
loop_
_entity_poly.entity_id
_entity_poly.type
_entity_poly.pdbx_seq_one_letter_code
_entity_poly.pdbx_strand_id
1 'polypeptide(L)'
;MYYYKIGDKICCSFNGNLSYEKAEMPHPGTPLTFLFEREPGTGRESFKVNSPLLLFQEAENVSWLSSRKLEAQAAKKNCELDEAVEAAITQDVMRAVNRLHPDFDTILAEKPQKTKKRVHVLAIGDVGSTLLTGLHLLGGDCISSIGICDISDKVTARWEFEENQIAYPWSYDALPEVDVVKPEDLFKCDVFVFVASKGIPPVGSGVKDVRMYQFENNSKIVAQYARQARAEHFRGLFAVVSDPVDPLAKTAWLESNKDENGVLDLKGLRPEQVQGFGLGVMNARAAYYAKRDGRFSQFLTEGRSFGPHGQDLVIADSIANYNDALSKELTQLTVTANLHMRAIGFKPFIAPAYSSGAISLILMMRGEWHCGSVFMGGIFMGVKNRYTEYGLETEILPLPDALYERIVTAEENLKKIV
;
A
#
# COMPACT_ATOMS: atom_id res chain seq x y z
N MET A 1 20.07 15.05 -20.37
CA MET A 1 19.02 15.45 -19.41
C MET A 1 18.73 16.93 -19.56
N TYR A 2 17.51 17.39 -19.30
CA TYR A 2 17.16 18.81 -19.29
C TYR A 2 16.62 19.21 -17.92
N TYR A 3 16.97 20.42 -17.46
CA TYR A 3 16.63 20.93 -16.14
C TYR A 3 15.68 22.12 -16.22
N TYR A 4 14.75 22.17 -15.28
CA TYR A 4 13.71 23.17 -15.21
C TYR A 4 13.52 23.64 -13.77
N LYS A 5 13.14 24.90 -13.62
CA LYS A 5 12.71 25.48 -12.36
C LYS A 5 11.19 25.61 -12.36
N ILE A 6 10.54 25.01 -11.38
CA ILE A 6 9.09 25.10 -11.18
C ILE A 6 8.84 25.44 -9.71
N GLY A 7 8.44 26.68 -9.45
CA GLY A 7 8.33 27.21 -8.09
C GLY A 7 9.67 27.19 -7.36
N ASP A 8 9.72 26.48 -6.23
CA ASP A 8 10.92 26.29 -5.40
C ASP A 8 11.71 25.01 -5.75
N LYS A 9 11.27 24.24 -6.77
CA LYS A 9 11.86 22.95 -7.10
C LYS A 9 12.72 23.00 -8.36
N ILE A 10 13.81 22.24 -8.32
CA ILE A 10 14.57 21.86 -9.50
C ILE A 10 14.03 20.52 -10.01
N CYS A 11 13.55 20.55 -11.25
CA CYS A 11 12.98 19.41 -11.93
C CYS A 11 13.88 18.99 -13.10
N CYS A 12 13.85 17.73 -13.49
CA CYS A 12 14.55 17.24 -14.67
C CYS A 12 13.65 16.35 -15.54
N SER A 13 13.93 16.29 -16.84
CA SER A 13 13.20 15.45 -17.80
C SER A 13 14.07 15.09 -19.00
N PHE A 14 13.71 14.00 -19.68
CA PHE A 14 14.25 13.71 -21.01
C PHE A 14 13.70 14.65 -22.09
N ASN A 15 12.54 15.27 -21.87
CA ASN A 15 11.95 16.23 -22.79
C ASN A 15 12.61 17.61 -22.61
N GLY A 16 13.27 18.13 -23.65
CA GLY A 16 13.94 19.43 -23.69
C GLY A 16 13.07 20.62 -24.09
N ASN A 17 11.80 20.35 -24.41
CA ASN A 17 10.85 21.32 -24.98
C ASN A 17 9.70 21.64 -24.02
N LEU A 18 9.86 21.39 -22.72
CA LEU A 18 8.83 21.76 -21.74
C LEU A 18 8.77 23.28 -21.58
N SER A 19 7.56 23.82 -21.41
CA SER A 19 7.28 25.26 -21.29
C SER A 19 7.55 25.82 -19.89
N TYR A 20 8.68 25.44 -19.27
CA TYR A 20 9.11 25.90 -17.96
C TYR A 20 10.41 26.69 -18.05
N GLU A 21 10.73 27.48 -17.02
CA GLU A 21 12.02 28.16 -16.91
C GLU A 21 13.15 27.13 -16.92
N LYS A 22 14.11 27.26 -17.85
CA LYS A 22 15.26 26.37 -17.91
C LYS A 22 16.20 26.63 -16.75
N ALA A 23 16.74 25.57 -16.17
CA ALA A 23 17.77 25.64 -15.15
C ALA A 23 19.08 25.04 -15.67
N GLU A 24 20.19 25.40 -15.04
CA GLU A 24 21.46 24.69 -15.21
C GLU A 24 21.43 23.36 -14.47
N MET A 25 22.38 22.47 -14.80
CA MET A 25 22.56 21.22 -14.06
C MET A 25 22.89 21.57 -12.60
N PRO A 26 22.12 21.06 -11.62
CA PRO A 26 22.36 21.36 -10.22
C PRO A 26 23.58 20.59 -9.70
N HIS A 27 24.08 20.99 -8.54
CA HIS A 27 25.14 20.26 -7.86
C HIS A 27 24.68 18.82 -7.52
N PRO A 28 25.56 17.81 -7.68
CA PRO A 28 25.27 16.45 -7.26
C PRO A 28 24.75 16.37 -5.81
N GLY A 29 23.66 15.62 -5.61
CA GLY A 29 22.98 15.50 -4.32
C GLY A 29 21.90 16.53 -4.02
N THR A 30 21.68 17.49 -4.92
CA THR A 30 20.50 18.37 -4.84
C THR A 30 19.23 17.51 -4.97
N PRO A 31 18.21 17.67 -4.11
CA PRO A 31 16.93 17.00 -4.29
C PRO A 31 16.32 17.33 -5.65
N LEU A 32 15.90 16.29 -6.37
CA LEU A 32 15.43 16.41 -7.75
C LEU A 32 14.03 15.81 -7.92
N THR A 33 13.25 16.41 -8.82
CA THR A 33 11.99 15.84 -9.30
C THR A 33 12.07 15.50 -10.78
N PHE A 34 12.01 14.22 -11.13
CA PHE A 34 11.87 13.78 -12.50
C PHE A 34 10.44 13.98 -13.01
N LEU A 35 10.29 14.68 -14.12
CA LEU A 35 9.01 14.87 -14.80
C LEU A 35 8.89 13.82 -15.91
N PHE A 36 8.03 12.85 -15.67
CA PHE A 36 7.66 11.85 -16.68
C PHE A 36 6.28 12.17 -17.27
N GLU A 37 6.00 11.57 -18.43
CA GLU A 37 4.74 11.72 -19.14
C GLU A 37 4.18 10.32 -19.41
N ARG A 38 3.09 9.98 -18.71
CA ARG A 38 2.36 8.73 -18.88
C ARG A 38 0.87 9.01 -18.79
N GLU A 39 0.04 8.20 -19.46
CA GLU A 39 -1.41 8.30 -19.31
C GLU A 39 -1.79 8.19 -17.82
N PRO A 40 -2.44 9.23 -17.24
CA PRO A 40 -2.82 9.22 -15.84
C PRO A 40 -3.73 8.03 -15.49
N GLY A 41 -3.57 7.46 -14.30
CA GLY A 41 -4.33 6.32 -13.80
C GLY A 41 -3.82 4.95 -14.26
N THR A 42 -2.79 4.88 -15.12
CA THR A 42 -2.17 3.62 -15.56
C THR A 42 -1.07 3.11 -14.63
N GLY A 43 -0.60 3.95 -13.71
CA GLY A 43 0.41 3.65 -12.69
C GLY A 43 0.44 4.74 -11.63
N ARG A 44 1.39 4.70 -10.70
CA ARG A 44 1.59 5.76 -9.70
C ARG A 44 1.85 7.11 -10.39
N GLU A 45 1.30 8.17 -9.81
CA GLU A 45 1.44 9.54 -10.34
C GLU A 45 2.63 10.26 -9.70
N SER A 46 3.04 9.77 -8.52
CA SER A 46 4.25 10.20 -7.83
C SER A 46 4.86 9.04 -7.07
N PHE A 47 6.18 8.85 -7.19
CA PHE A 47 6.90 7.77 -6.49
C PHE A 47 8.37 8.14 -6.26
N LYS A 48 9.00 7.46 -5.30
CA LYS A 48 10.44 7.60 -5.08
C LYS A 48 11.21 6.81 -6.15
N VAL A 49 12.21 7.44 -6.77
CA VAL A 49 13.10 6.75 -7.72
C VAL A 49 14.26 6.14 -6.95
N ASN A 50 14.18 4.84 -6.66
CA ASN A 50 15.22 4.07 -5.98
C ASN A 50 16.12 3.26 -6.93
N SER A 51 15.93 3.42 -8.24
CA SER A 51 16.80 2.85 -9.27
C SER A 51 16.78 3.70 -10.55
N PRO A 52 17.94 3.94 -11.20
CA PRO A 52 18.02 4.57 -12.51
C PRO A 52 17.11 3.93 -13.55
N LEU A 53 16.95 2.60 -13.46
CA LEU A 53 16.20 1.82 -14.44
C LEU A 53 14.73 2.22 -14.52
N LEU A 54 14.16 2.77 -13.44
CA LEU A 54 12.77 3.22 -13.41
C LEU A 54 12.51 4.39 -14.36
N LEU A 55 13.51 5.26 -14.59
CA LEU A 55 13.36 6.43 -15.46
C LEU A 55 13.10 6.04 -16.92
N PHE A 56 13.51 4.84 -17.33
CA PHE A 56 13.41 4.36 -18.70
C PHE A 56 12.14 3.54 -18.99
N GLN A 57 11.26 3.37 -17.99
CA GLN A 57 10.07 2.55 -18.11
C GLN A 57 8.88 3.35 -18.64
N GLU A 58 8.24 2.85 -19.70
CA GLU A 58 7.06 3.48 -20.30
C GLU A 58 5.76 3.13 -19.57
N ALA A 59 5.73 1.94 -18.95
CA ALA A 59 4.57 1.43 -18.24
C ALA A 59 5.00 0.83 -16.90
N GLU A 60 4.15 1.00 -15.89
CA GLU A 60 4.30 0.34 -14.60
C GLU A 60 3.51 -0.97 -14.57
N ASN A 61 4.14 -2.04 -14.09
CA ASN A 61 3.57 -3.37 -13.89
C ASN A 61 4.54 -4.19 -13.03
N VAL A 62 4.29 -5.49 -12.84
CA VAL A 62 5.14 -6.36 -12.00
C VAL A 62 6.59 -6.46 -12.46
N SER A 63 6.94 -6.07 -13.70
CA SER A 63 8.34 -5.98 -14.14
C SER A 63 9.17 -5.05 -13.28
N TRP A 64 8.55 -4.05 -12.64
CA TRP A 64 9.22 -3.11 -11.73
C TRP A 64 9.75 -3.77 -10.47
N LEU A 65 9.29 -4.98 -10.13
CA LEU A 65 9.81 -5.76 -9.01
C LEU A 65 11.10 -6.51 -9.37
N SER A 66 11.45 -6.60 -10.67
CA SER A 66 12.61 -7.36 -11.16
C SER A 66 13.66 -6.45 -11.79
N SER A 67 14.84 -6.33 -11.16
CA SER A 67 15.97 -5.60 -11.74
C SER A 67 16.35 -6.16 -13.12
N ARG A 68 16.30 -7.49 -13.29
CA ARG A 68 16.60 -8.17 -14.56
C ARG A 68 15.64 -7.75 -15.68
N LYS A 69 14.35 -7.60 -15.39
CA LYS A 69 13.36 -7.16 -16.40
C LYS A 69 13.52 -5.68 -16.71
N LEU A 70 13.75 -4.87 -15.68
CA LEU A 70 14.04 -3.44 -15.83
C LEU A 70 15.29 -3.19 -16.67
N GLU A 71 16.38 -3.93 -16.44
CA GLU A 71 17.62 -3.88 -17.23
C GLU A 71 17.37 -4.23 -18.71
N ALA A 72 16.66 -5.33 -18.96
CA ALA A 72 16.33 -5.75 -20.33
C ALA A 72 15.45 -4.72 -21.08
N GLN A 73 14.59 -4.00 -20.35
CA GLN A 73 13.77 -2.92 -20.90
C GLN A 73 14.61 -1.64 -21.15
N ALA A 74 15.46 -1.26 -20.19
CA ALA A 74 16.31 -0.07 -20.28
C ALA A 74 17.40 -0.18 -21.35
N ALA A 75 17.94 -1.38 -21.60
CA ALA A 75 18.94 -1.62 -22.66
C ALA A 75 18.48 -1.18 -24.05
N LYS A 76 17.16 -1.05 -24.27
CA LYS A 76 16.57 -0.59 -25.53
C LYS A 76 16.57 0.94 -25.70
N LYS A 77 16.88 1.70 -24.64
CA LYS A 77 16.60 3.15 -24.57
C LYS A 77 17.83 4.06 -24.78
N ASN A 78 19.04 3.51 -24.86
CA ASN A 78 20.30 4.20 -25.20
C ASN A 78 20.42 5.65 -24.66
N CYS A 79 20.13 5.85 -23.37
CA CYS A 79 20.19 7.15 -22.71
C CYS A 79 21.06 7.03 -21.46
N GLU A 80 22.11 7.84 -21.39
CA GLU A 80 22.94 8.00 -20.19
C GLU A 80 22.34 9.06 -19.27
N LEU A 81 22.39 8.81 -17.96
CA LEU A 81 22.05 9.79 -16.95
C LEU A 81 23.29 10.64 -16.65
N ASP A 82 23.08 11.89 -16.25
CA ASP A 82 24.18 12.72 -15.79
C ASP A 82 24.42 12.53 -14.29
N GLU A 83 25.56 13.06 -13.81
CA GLU A 83 26.01 12.90 -12.43
C GLU A 83 25.01 13.45 -11.40
N ALA A 84 24.28 14.53 -11.73
CA ALA A 84 23.32 15.12 -10.80
C ALA A 84 22.12 14.20 -10.56
N VAL A 85 21.58 13.57 -11.61
CA VAL A 85 20.51 12.58 -11.50
C VAL A 85 20.98 11.32 -10.80
N GLU A 86 22.16 10.79 -11.16
CA GLU A 86 22.73 9.62 -10.51
C GLU A 86 22.92 9.85 -9.01
N ALA A 87 23.51 10.99 -8.63
CA ALA A 87 23.72 11.35 -7.24
C ALA A 87 22.40 11.50 -6.47
N ALA A 88 21.36 12.11 -7.07
CA ALA A 88 20.06 12.25 -6.41
C ALA A 88 19.39 10.89 -6.14
N ILE A 89 19.54 9.92 -7.05
CA ILE A 89 19.02 8.55 -6.86
C ILE A 89 19.81 7.82 -5.78
N THR A 90 21.14 7.84 -5.85
CA THR A 90 22.01 7.18 -4.85
C THR A 90 21.86 7.76 -3.44
N GLN A 91 21.55 9.05 -3.33
CA GLN A 91 21.31 9.73 -2.06
C GLN A 91 19.85 9.66 -1.59
N ASP A 92 18.99 8.88 -2.26
CA ASP A 92 17.58 8.69 -1.91
C ASP A 92 16.72 9.98 -1.94
N VAL A 93 17.14 11.00 -2.69
CA VAL A 93 16.48 12.32 -2.79
C VAL A 93 15.80 12.59 -4.14
N MET A 94 15.58 11.54 -4.93
CA MET A 94 14.95 11.60 -6.24
C MET A 94 13.47 11.17 -6.17
N ARG A 95 12.58 12.07 -6.61
CA ARG A 95 11.14 11.83 -6.77
C ARG A 95 10.77 11.86 -8.25
N ALA A 96 9.81 11.06 -8.69
CA ALA A 96 9.20 11.17 -10.01
C ALA A 96 7.75 11.69 -9.87
N VAL A 97 7.33 12.56 -10.78
CA VAL A 97 5.96 13.10 -10.85
C VAL A 97 5.46 13.09 -12.30
N ASN A 98 4.22 12.62 -12.51
CA ASN A 98 3.59 12.60 -13.82
C ASN A 98 3.10 14.00 -14.20
N ARG A 99 3.67 14.57 -15.26
CA ARG A 99 3.31 15.90 -15.76
C ARG A 99 1.92 15.94 -16.39
N LEU A 100 1.41 14.80 -16.86
CA LEU A 100 0.12 14.73 -17.55
C LEU A 100 -1.07 14.63 -16.58
N HIS A 101 -0.82 14.45 -15.28
CA HIS A 101 -1.90 14.35 -14.30
C HIS A 101 -2.65 15.69 -14.16
N PRO A 102 -4.01 15.71 -14.09
CA PRO A 102 -4.78 16.95 -13.95
C PRO A 102 -4.37 17.82 -12.75
N ASP A 103 -4.02 17.18 -11.62
CA ASP A 103 -3.56 17.83 -10.39
C ASP A 103 -2.02 18.02 -10.31
N PHE A 104 -1.30 18.05 -11.45
CA PHE A 104 0.17 18.10 -11.50
C PHE A 104 0.81 19.12 -10.54
N ASP A 105 0.34 20.38 -10.57
CA ASP A 105 0.92 21.44 -9.73
C ASP A 105 0.76 21.15 -8.24
N THR A 106 -0.36 20.53 -7.84
CA THR A 106 -0.61 20.12 -6.45
C THR A 106 0.34 19.01 -6.05
N ILE A 107 0.44 17.95 -6.88
CA ILE A 107 1.33 16.81 -6.62
C ILE A 107 2.78 17.27 -6.51
N LEU A 108 3.20 18.15 -7.42
CA LEU A 108 4.54 18.72 -7.42
C LEU A 108 4.77 19.55 -6.16
N ALA A 109 3.81 20.35 -5.71
CA ALA A 109 3.92 21.21 -4.53
C ALA A 109 4.00 20.45 -3.20
N GLU A 110 3.46 19.22 -3.12
CA GLU A 110 3.38 18.42 -1.90
C GLU A 110 4.74 18.21 -1.21
N LYS A 111 4.74 18.41 0.11
CA LYS A 111 5.87 18.18 1.01
C LYS A 111 5.41 17.26 2.13
N PRO A 112 5.90 16.01 2.21
CA PRO A 112 5.56 15.13 3.32
C PRO A 112 6.02 15.74 4.65
N GLN A 113 5.16 15.68 5.66
CA GLN A 113 5.47 16.17 7.00
C GLN A 113 5.86 15.01 7.92
N LYS A 114 6.98 15.16 8.66
CA LYS A 114 7.41 14.25 9.74
C LYS A 114 6.66 14.47 11.05
N THR A 115 5.36 14.71 10.96
CA THR A 115 4.46 14.90 12.09
C THR A 115 3.72 13.60 12.39
N LYS A 116 3.37 13.41 13.67
CA LYS A 116 2.45 12.34 14.09
C LYS A 116 1.13 12.47 13.33
N LYS A 117 0.57 11.32 12.94
CA LYS A 117 -0.62 11.22 12.09
C LYS A 117 -1.89 11.09 12.92
N ARG A 118 -2.95 11.77 12.49
CA ARG A 118 -4.31 11.50 12.95
C ARG A 118 -4.86 10.32 12.15
N VAL A 119 -5.25 9.25 12.84
CA VAL A 119 -5.71 8.01 12.22
C VAL A 119 -7.19 7.80 12.52
N HIS A 120 -8.03 7.62 11.51
CA HIS A 120 -9.46 7.32 11.73
C HIS A 120 -9.75 5.88 11.33
N VAL A 121 -10.40 5.12 12.21
CA VAL A 121 -10.75 3.71 12.01
C VAL A 121 -12.27 3.56 11.87
N LEU A 122 -12.70 3.03 10.73
CA LEU A 122 -14.09 2.71 10.47
C LEU A 122 -14.39 1.23 10.73
N ALA A 123 -15.45 1.00 11.52
CA ALA A 123 -16.00 -0.27 11.99
C ALA A 123 -15.15 -0.98 13.06
N ILE A 124 -15.68 -1.04 14.28
CA ILE A 124 -15.01 -1.53 15.49
C ILE A 124 -15.55 -2.92 15.88
N GLY A 125 -15.58 -3.83 14.88
CA GLY A 125 -15.79 -5.27 15.09
C GLY A 125 -14.49 -6.01 15.41
N ASP A 126 -14.49 -7.35 15.38
CA ASP A 126 -13.33 -8.18 15.82
C ASP A 126 -11.95 -7.69 15.30
N VAL A 127 -11.85 -7.42 14.00
CA VAL A 127 -10.61 -6.95 13.38
C VAL A 127 -10.33 -5.49 13.77
N GLY A 128 -11.34 -4.62 13.65
CA GLY A 128 -11.20 -3.18 13.88
C GLY A 128 -10.83 -2.85 15.32
N SER A 129 -11.43 -3.54 16.29
CA SER A 129 -11.11 -3.35 17.70
C SER A 129 -9.75 -3.91 18.09
N THR A 130 -9.39 -5.09 17.59
CA THR A 130 -8.04 -5.67 17.84
C THR A 130 -6.95 -4.80 17.21
N LEU A 131 -7.23 -4.26 16.02
CA LEU A 131 -6.35 -3.31 15.32
C LEU A 131 -6.23 -2.00 16.11
N LEU A 132 -7.34 -1.44 16.61
CA LEU A 132 -7.38 -0.23 17.44
C LEU A 132 -6.43 -0.35 18.62
N THR A 133 -6.53 -1.43 19.39
CA THR A 133 -5.64 -1.66 20.54
C THR A 133 -4.17 -1.79 20.12
N GLY A 134 -3.90 -2.42 18.97
CA GLY A 134 -2.56 -2.45 18.40
C GLY A 134 -2.03 -1.06 18.03
N LEU A 135 -2.85 -0.21 17.40
CA LEU A 135 -2.48 1.16 17.06
C LEU A 135 -2.22 2.02 18.31
N HIS A 136 -3.10 1.91 19.30
CA HIS A 136 -3.01 2.65 20.56
C HIS A 136 -1.72 2.28 21.31
N LEU A 137 -1.43 0.99 21.49
CA LEU A 137 -0.27 0.52 22.25
C LEU A 137 1.08 0.72 21.53
N LEU A 138 1.13 0.59 20.20
CA LEU A 138 2.39 0.52 19.45
C LEU A 138 2.71 1.79 18.65
N GLY A 139 1.74 2.70 18.50
CA GLY A 139 1.82 3.86 17.60
C GLY A 139 2.09 5.20 18.28
N GLY A 140 2.36 5.24 19.59
CA GLY A 140 2.49 6.50 20.34
C GLY A 140 3.59 7.46 19.83
N ASP A 141 4.58 6.98 19.09
CA ASP A 141 5.62 7.80 18.44
C ASP A 141 5.19 8.40 17.09
N CYS A 142 4.28 7.76 16.36
CA CYS A 142 3.88 8.17 15.00
C CYS A 142 2.39 8.55 14.84
N ILE A 143 1.55 8.32 15.86
CA ILE A 143 0.12 8.64 15.87
C ILE A 143 -0.15 9.72 16.92
N SER A 144 -0.90 10.76 16.54
CA SER A 144 -1.28 11.86 17.44
C SER A 144 -2.61 11.60 18.13
N SER A 145 -3.58 11.04 17.42
CA SER A 145 -4.92 10.69 17.91
C SER A 145 -5.53 9.61 17.02
N ILE A 146 -6.47 8.85 17.58
CA ILE A 146 -7.21 7.81 16.87
C ILE A 146 -8.72 8.11 16.94
N GLY A 147 -9.30 8.49 15.80
CA GLY A 147 -10.74 8.63 15.67
C GLY A 147 -11.41 7.28 15.39
N ILE A 148 -12.49 6.95 16.07
CA ILE A 148 -13.27 5.72 15.82
C ILE A 148 -14.69 6.04 15.36
N CYS A 149 -15.15 5.31 14.35
CA CYS A 149 -16.52 5.42 13.83
C CYS A 149 -17.10 4.02 13.62
N ASP A 150 -18.32 3.79 14.10
CA ASP A 150 -19.06 2.55 13.92
C ASP A 150 -20.55 2.87 13.68
N ILE A 151 -21.30 1.92 13.16
CA ILE A 151 -22.76 2.04 13.03
C ILE A 151 -23.47 2.06 14.39
N SER A 152 -22.79 1.60 15.44
CA SER A 152 -23.30 1.54 16.80
C SER A 152 -22.57 2.53 17.72
N ASP A 153 -23.26 3.60 18.10
CA ASP A 153 -22.75 4.58 19.06
C ASP A 153 -22.38 3.95 20.42
N LYS A 154 -23.03 2.84 20.79
CA LYS A 154 -22.70 2.11 22.01
C LYS A 154 -21.35 1.40 21.91
N VAL A 155 -20.99 0.93 20.71
CA VAL A 155 -19.69 0.29 20.47
C VAL A 155 -18.60 1.33 20.54
N THR A 156 -18.75 2.46 19.84
CA THR A 156 -17.75 3.53 19.89
C THR A 156 -17.63 4.17 21.27
N ALA A 157 -18.73 4.42 21.98
CA ALA A 157 -18.69 4.92 23.35
C ALA A 157 -17.97 3.95 24.32
N ARG A 158 -18.17 2.63 24.14
CA ARG A 158 -17.46 1.64 24.93
C ARG A 158 -15.96 1.66 24.65
N TRP A 159 -15.58 1.64 23.38
CA TRP A 159 -14.16 1.58 22.99
C TRP A 159 -13.42 2.87 23.30
N GLU A 160 -14.04 4.05 23.11
CA GLU A 160 -13.47 5.30 23.58
C GLU A 160 -13.22 5.26 25.10
N PHE A 161 -14.23 4.85 25.88
CA PHE A 161 -14.11 4.79 27.34
C PHE A 161 -13.07 3.77 27.83
N GLU A 162 -13.09 2.54 27.32
CA GLU A 162 -12.19 1.46 27.78
C GLU A 162 -10.76 1.61 27.23
N GLU A 163 -10.58 2.03 25.98
CA GLU A 163 -9.25 2.13 25.36
C GLU A 163 -8.44 3.27 26.00
N ASN A 164 -9.06 4.42 26.29
CA ASN A 164 -8.42 5.54 26.98
C ASN A 164 -8.06 5.25 28.46
N GLN A 165 -8.45 4.09 29.02
CA GLN A 165 -8.02 3.64 30.36
C GLN A 165 -6.75 2.79 30.33
N ILE A 166 -6.24 2.46 29.14
CA ILE A 166 -4.96 1.78 28.97
C ILE A 166 -3.86 2.82 29.13
N ALA A 167 -2.95 2.61 30.07
CA ALA A 167 -1.84 3.53 30.29
C ALA A 167 -0.61 2.83 30.88
N TYR A 168 0.56 3.39 30.59
CA TYR A 168 1.77 3.07 31.35
C TYR A 168 1.74 3.81 32.69
N PRO A 169 2.01 3.13 33.82
CA PRO A 169 2.16 3.80 35.11
C PRO A 169 3.13 4.98 35.02
N TRP A 170 2.71 6.14 35.50
CA TRP A 170 3.49 7.39 35.53
C TRP A 170 3.79 8.03 34.16
N SER A 171 3.22 7.50 33.07
CA SER A 171 3.39 8.03 31.71
C SER A 171 2.03 8.04 30.98
N TYR A 172 1.05 8.70 31.58
CA TYR A 172 -0.36 8.65 31.18
C TYR A 172 -0.66 9.29 29.82
N ASP A 173 0.20 10.19 29.33
CA ASP A 173 0.04 10.87 28.04
C ASP A 173 0.88 10.23 26.92
N ALA A 174 1.42 9.01 27.14
CA ALA A 174 2.32 8.36 26.18
C ALA A 174 1.61 7.72 24.98
N LEU A 175 0.33 7.35 25.16
CA LEU A 175 -0.47 6.68 24.15
C LEU A 175 -1.38 7.70 23.44
N PRO A 176 -1.70 7.50 22.15
CA PRO A 176 -2.56 8.42 21.41
C PRO A 176 -3.99 8.35 21.94
N GLU A 177 -4.59 9.51 22.20
CA GLU A 177 -5.98 9.60 22.66
C GLU A 177 -6.94 9.07 21.58
N VAL A 178 -8.00 8.40 22.03
CA VAL A 178 -9.07 7.85 21.18
C VAL A 178 -10.31 8.73 21.30
N ASP A 179 -10.88 9.17 20.17
CA ASP A 179 -12.10 9.97 20.13
C ASP A 179 -13.17 9.36 19.22
N VAL A 180 -14.45 9.58 19.53
CA VAL A 180 -15.56 9.18 18.64
C VAL A 180 -15.71 10.22 17.53
N VAL A 181 -15.59 9.77 16.29
CA VAL A 181 -15.70 10.61 15.09
C VAL A 181 -17.02 10.33 14.39
N LYS A 182 -17.69 11.40 13.97
CA LYS A 182 -18.93 11.30 13.20
C LYS A 182 -18.65 10.94 11.75
N PRO A 183 -19.59 10.27 11.04
CA PRO A 183 -19.40 9.90 9.65
C PRO A 183 -18.97 11.07 8.73
N GLU A 184 -19.51 12.27 8.95
CA GLU A 184 -19.18 13.49 8.18
C GLU A 184 -17.78 14.07 8.42
N ASP A 185 -17.07 13.60 9.45
CA ASP A 185 -15.73 14.08 9.83
C ASP A 185 -14.63 13.03 9.57
N LEU A 186 -14.97 11.88 8.97
CA LEU A 186 -14.08 10.73 8.79
C LEU A 186 -12.82 11.01 7.96
N PHE A 187 -12.87 11.99 7.04
CA PHE A 187 -11.70 12.36 6.23
C PHE A 187 -10.95 13.57 6.78
N LYS A 188 -11.28 14.04 7.99
CA LYS A 188 -10.47 15.02 8.76
C LYS A 188 -9.32 14.32 9.51
N CYS A 189 -8.57 13.51 8.79
CA CYS A 189 -7.45 12.71 9.27
C CYS A 189 -6.31 12.67 8.26
N ASP A 190 -5.18 12.08 8.64
CA ASP A 190 -4.06 11.81 7.72
C ASP A 190 -4.15 10.40 7.13
N VAL A 191 -4.72 9.45 7.89
CA VAL A 191 -4.87 8.04 7.50
C VAL A 191 -6.29 7.58 7.86
N PHE A 192 -7.06 7.21 6.84
CA PHE A 192 -8.38 6.60 7.00
C PHE A 192 -8.25 5.08 6.85
N VAL A 193 -8.72 4.31 7.83
CA VAL A 193 -8.61 2.85 7.88
C VAL A 193 -10.00 2.22 7.74
N PHE A 194 -10.24 1.62 6.58
CA PHE A 194 -11.47 0.94 6.24
C PHE A 194 -11.44 -0.53 6.71
N VAL A 195 -12.17 -0.83 7.79
CA VAL A 195 -12.33 -2.19 8.36
C VAL A 195 -13.77 -2.70 8.25
N ALA A 196 -14.67 -1.92 7.63
CA ALA A 196 -16.07 -2.27 7.48
C ALA A 196 -16.30 -3.49 6.58
N SER A 197 -17.23 -4.36 6.98
CA SER A 197 -17.62 -5.52 6.19
C SER A 197 -19.07 -5.90 6.48
N LYS A 198 -19.79 -6.41 5.48
CA LYS A 198 -21.16 -6.92 5.65
C LYS A 198 -21.23 -8.29 6.36
N GLY A 199 -20.07 -8.86 6.71
CA GLY A 199 -19.95 -10.17 7.35
C GLY A 199 -19.65 -11.30 6.36
N ILE A 200 -19.11 -12.41 6.89
CA ILE A 200 -18.82 -13.62 6.10
C ILE A 200 -20.01 -14.57 6.24
N PRO A 201 -20.52 -15.15 5.14
CA PRO A 201 -21.55 -16.18 5.24
C PRO A 201 -21.10 -17.34 6.16
N PRO A 202 -22.00 -17.91 6.99
CA PRO A 202 -21.69 -19.06 7.82
C PRO A 202 -21.20 -20.26 7.00
N VAL A 203 -20.40 -21.13 7.61
CA VAL A 203 -19.98 -22.39 6.98
C VAL A 203 -21.21 -23.23 6.66
N GLY A 204 -21.39 -23.63 5.40
CA GLY A 204 -22.54 -24.42 4.94
C GLY A 204 -23.68 -23.62 4.29
N SER A 205 -23.55 -22.30 4.10
CA SER A 205 -24.59 -21.44 3.52
C SER A 205 -24.85 -21.62 2.01
N GLY A 206 -24.21 -22.61 1.34
CA GLY A 206 -24.34 -22.85 -0.09
C GLY A 206 -23.62 -21.83 -1.00
N VAL A 207 -22.94 -20.83 -0.44
CA VAL A 207 -22.12 -19.87 -1.21
C VAL A 207 -20.88 -20.59 -1.72
N LYS A 208 -20.78 -20.74 -3.05
CA LYS A 208 -19.66 -21.44 -3.70
C LYS A 208 -18.37 -20.62 -3.72
N ASP A 209 -18.49 -19.30 -3.94
CA ASP A 209 -17.35 -18.39 -3.93
C ASP A 209 -17.55 -17.30 -2.86
N VAL A 210 -16.98 -17.56 -1.68
CA VAL A 210 -17.04 -16.65 -0.54
C VAL A 210 -16.34 -15.32 -0.85
N ARG A 211 -15.25 -15.35 -1.63
CA ARG A 211 -14.46 -14.16 -1.94
C ARG A 211 -15.25 -13.22 -2.86
N MET A 212 -15.88 -13.75 -3.90
CA MET A 212 -16.75 -12.96 -4.78
C MET A 212 -17.99 -12.43 -4.06
N TYR A 213 -18.62 -13.25 -3.21
CA TYR A 213 -19.73 -12.79 -2.37
C TYR A 213 -19.33 -11.62 -1.45
N GLN A 214 -18.16 -11.71 -0.81
CA GLN A 214 -17.63 -10.62 0.01
C GLN A 214 -17.35 -9.38 -0.85
N PHE A 215 -16.77 -9.57 -2.04
CA PHE A 215 -16.48 -8.47 -2.96
C PHE A 215 -17.74 -7.71 -3.36
N GLU A 216 -18.79 -8.39 -3.83
CA GLU A 216 -20.05 -7.77 -4.26
C GLU A 216 -20.74 -6.93 -3.16
N ASN A 217 -20.60 -7.35 -1.90
CA ASN A 217 -21.20 -6.66 -0.77
C ASN A 217 -20.32 -5.54 -0.25
N ASN A 218 -19.02 -5.78 -0.07
CA ASN A 218 -18.10 -4.81 0.51
C ASN A 218 -17.69 -3.73 -0.50
N SER A 219 -17.75 -4.01 -1.81
CA SER A 219 -17.50 -3.01 -2.86
C SER A 219 -18.48 -1.84 -2.79
N LYS A 220 -19.75 -2.10 -2.50
CA LYS A 220 -20.79 -1.07 -2.30
C LYS A 220 -20.49 -0.18 -1.10
N ILE A 221 -19.97 -0.77 -0.02
CA ILE A 221 -19.63 -0.05 1.20
C ILE A 221 -18.40 0.82 0.95
N VAL A 222 -17.30 0.26 0.42
CA VAL A 222 -16.08 1.03 0.18
C VAL A 222 -16.29 2.13 -0.87
N ALA A 223 -17.16 1.90 -1.87
CA ALA A 223 -17.52 2.89 -2.88
C ALA A 223 -18.12 4.16 -2.26
N GLN A 224 -18.97 4.03 -1.25
CA GLN A 224 -19.56 5.17 -0.55
C GLN A 224 -18.48 6.04 0.08
N TYR A 225 -17.57 5.44 0.83
CA TYR A 225 -16.47 6.16 1.49
C TYR A 225 -15.45 6.71 0.48
N ALA A 226 -15.21 6.02 -0.63
CA ALA A 226 -14.35 6.53 -1.70
C ALA A 226 -14.92 7.80 -2.36
N ARG A 227 -16.23 7.85 -2.59
CA ARG A 227 -16.91 9.05 -3.09
C ARG A 227 -16.93 10.17 -2.06
N GLN A 228 -17.07 9.84 -0.78
CA GLN A 228 -16.95 10.83 0.29
C GLN A 228 -15.52 11.40 0.38
N ALA A 229 -14.49 10.55 0.28
CA ALA A 229 -13.09 10.99 0.23
C ALA A 229 -12.84 11.99 -0.91
N ARG A 230 -13.43 11.73 -2.08
CA ARG A 230 -13.41 12.67 -3.23
C ARG A 230 -14.12 13.98 -2.88
N ALA A 231 -15.34 13.92 -2.36
CA ALA A 231 -16.15 15.09 -2.03
C ALA A 231 -15.50 16.00 -0.97
N GLU A 232 -14.76 15.41 -0.03
CA GLU A 232 -14.01 16.12 1.02
C GLU A 232 -12.58 16.48 0.61
N HIS A 233 -12.19 16.24 -0.64
CA HIS A 233 -10.84 16.48 -1.17
C HIS A 233 -9.73 15.85 -0.31
N PHE A 234 -9.97 14.62 0.17
CA PHE A 234 -9.05 13.93 1.06
C PHE A 234 -7.66 13.76 0.45
N ARG A 235 -6.64 14.29 1.13
CA ARG A 235 -5.23 14.23 0.71
C ARG A 235 -4.41 13.19 1.49
N GLY A 236 -5.01 12.53 2.48
CA GLY A 236 -4.36 11.49 3.26
C GLY A 236 -4.29 10.13 2.56
N LEU A 237 -3.97 9.09 3.33
CA LEU A 237 -3.93 7.69 2.89
C LEU A 237 -5.26 6.98 3.19
N PHE A 238 -5.81 6.32 2.18
CA PHE A 238 -6.97 5.42 2.28
C PHE A 238 -6.50 3.97 2.41
N ALA A 239 -6.47 3.47 3.64
CA ALA A 239 -6.05 2.12 3.99
C ALA A 239 -7.23 1.14 3.97
N VAL A 240 -7.15 0.10 3.14
CA VAL A 240 -8.16 -0.97 3.06
C VAL A 240 -7.67 -2.20 3.81
N VAL A 241 -8.34 -2.57 4.90
CA VAL A 241 -8.05 -3.79 5.69
C VAL A 241 -9.08 -4.89 5.39
N SER A 242 -10.30 -4.52 4.99
CA SER A 242 -11.38 -5.47 4.73
C SER A 242 -11.13 -6.39 3.53
N ASP A 243 -11.64 -7.62 3.62
CA ASP A 243 -11.57 -8.60 2.53
C ASP A 243 -12.68 -8.41 1.48
N PRO A 244 -12.39 -8.70 0.19
CA PRO A 244 -11.07 -8.99 -0.35
C PRO A 244 -10.25 -7.70 -0.56
N VAL A 245 -9.09 -7.64 0.09
CA VAL A 245 -8.30 -6.41 0.23
C VAL A 245 -7.94 -5.76 -1.11
N ASP A 246 -7.33 -6.51 -2.02
CA ASP A 246 -6.81 -5.94 -3.27
C ASP A 246 -7.92 -5.46 -4.21
N PRO A 247 -9.01 -6.23 -4.45
CA PRO A 247 -10.16 -5.75 -5.23
C PRO A 247 -10.87 -4.55 -4.59
N LEU A 248 -10.97 -4.48 -3.25
CA LEU A 248 -11.59 -3.35 -2.57
C LEU A 248 -10.71 -2.09 -2.64
N ALA A 249 -9.38 -2.21 -2.58
CA ALA A 249 -8.47 -1.10 -2.85
C ALA A 249 -8.65 -0.56 -4.27
N LYS A 250 -8.76 -1.45 -5.27
CA LYS A 250 -9.05 -1.05 -6.65
C LYS A 250 -10.42 -0.36 -6.78
N THR A 251 -11.43 -0.88 -6.09
CA THR A 251 -12.77 -0.26 -6.04
C THR A 251 -12.71 1.14 -5.43
N ALA A 252 -11.99 1.32 -4.31
CA ALA A 252 -11.84 2.62 -3.68
C ALA A 252 -11.18 3.64 -4.62
N TRP A 253 -10.10 3.24 -5.30
CA TRP A 253 -9.47 4.08 -6.31
C TRP A 253 -10.44 4.44 -7.46
N LEU A 254 -11.10 3.45 -8.07
CA LEU A 254 -12.04 3.67 -9.17
C LEU A 254 -13.18 4.61 -8.77
N GLU A 255 -13.85 4.35 -7.66
CA GLU A 255 -15.05 5.07 -7.26
C GLU A 255 -14.76 6.49 -6.76
N SER A 256 -13.57 6.74 -6.20
CA SER A 256 -13.15 8.11 -5.90
C SER A 256 -12.84 8.94 -7.16
N ASN A 257 -12.46 8.28 -8.27
CA ASN A 257 -12.06 8.94 -9.50
C ASN A 257 -13.16 9.01 -10.57
N LYS A 258 -14.38 8.58 -10.25
CA LYS A 258 -15.55 8.76 -11.10
C LYS A 258 -16.27 10.05 -10.74
N ASP A 259 -16.76 10.76 -11.77
CA ASP A 259 -17.69 11.87 -11.61
C ASP A 259 -19.13 11.39 -11.32
N GLU A 260 -20.06 12.34 -11.25
CA GLU A 260 -21.50 12.09 -11.01
C GLU A 260 -22.16 11.24 -12.11
N ASN A 261 -21.60 11.23 -13.32
CA ASN A 261 -22.05 10.45 -14.46
C ASN A 261 -21.34 9.10 -14.58
N GLY A 262 -20.42 8.78 -13.67
CA GLY A 262 -19.62 7.56 -13.69
C GLY A 262 -18.40 7.60 -14.63
N VAL A 263 -18.04 8.77 -15.16
CA VAL A 263 -16.88 8.96 -16.03
C VAL A 263 -15.62 9.09 -15.18
N LEU A 264 -14.57 8.35 -15.55
CA LEU A 264 -13.28 8.43 -14.87
C LEU A 264 -12.58 9.75 -15.23
N ASP A 265 -12.50 10.68 -14.28
CA ASP A 265 -11.92 12.02 -14.47
C ASP A 265 -10.64 12.26 -13.66
N LEU A 266 -10.26 11.30 -12.83
CA LEU A 266 -9.02 11.26 -12.06
C LEU A 266 -8.86 12.42 -11.04
N LYS A 267 -9.97 13.00 -10.58
CA LYS A 267 -9.99 14.07 -9.56
C LYS A 267 -10.21 13.55 -8.13
N GLY A 268 -10.02 12.25 -7.92
CA GLY A 268 -10.18 11.57 -6.64
C GLY A 268 -8.86 11.23 -5.96
N LEU A 269 -8.81 10.03 -5.37
CA LEU A 269 -7.61 9.52 -4.73
C LEU A 269 -6.60 9.08 -5.79
N ARG A 270 -5.36 9.53 -5.68
CA ARG A 270 -4.27 9.04 -6.54
C ARG A 270 -3.98 7.56 -6.25
N PRO A 271 -3.38 6.82 -7.19
CA PRO A 271 -3.00 5.42 -7.00
C PRO A 271 -2.19 5.18 -5.72
N GLU A 272 -1.20 6.02 -5.44
CA GLU A 272 -0.36 5.95 -4.23
C GLU A 272 -1.02 6.47 -2.94
N GLN A 273 -2.25 7.00 -3.00
CA GLN A 273 -3.03 7.36 -1.81
C GLN A 273 -3.92 6.21 -1.32
N VAL A 274 -4.05 5.12 -2.08
CA VAL A 274 -4.81 3.94 -1.67
C VAL A 274 -3.84 2.81 -1.39
N GLN A 275 -4.07 2.05 -0.32
CA GLN A 275 -3.26 0.88 -0.02
C GLN A 275 -4.07 -0.23 0.62
N GLY A 276 -3.85 -1.45 0.16
CA GLY A 276 -4.42 -2.64 0.78
C GLY A 276 -3.50 -3.21 1.88
N PHE A 277 -4.08 -3.61 3.00
CA PHE A 277 -3.37 -4.16 4.15
C PHE A 277 -3.77 -5.62 4.36
N GLY A 278 -3.29 -6.50 3.48
CA GLY A 278 -3.55 -7.94 3.52
C GLY A 278 -2.30 -8.81 3.54
N LEU A 279 -1.21 -8.37 2.91
CA LEU A 279 -0.01 -9.21 2.73
C LEU A 279 0.76 -9.45 4.04
N GLY A 280 0.72 -8.53 5.00
CA GLY A 280 1.46 -8.61 6.27
C GLY A 280 1.25 -9.94 7.03
N VAL A 281 0.00 -10.37 7.20
CA VAL A 281 -0.32 -11.66 7.84
C VAL A 281 0.12 -12.85 7.00
N MET A 282 0.13 -12.75 5.67
CA MET A 282 0.62 -13.84 4.81
C MET A 282 2.13 -14.00 4.98
N ASN A 283 2.87 -12.88 5.00
CA ASN A 283 4.30 -12.89 5.31
C ASN A 283 4.59 -13.47 6.71
N ALA A 284 3.82 -13.06 7.72
CA ALA A 284 3.96 -13.55 9.09
C ALA A 284 3.65 -15.05 9.24
N ARG A 285 2.66 -15.55 8.49
CA ARG A 285 2.33 -16.99 8.42
C ARG A 285 3.45 -17.80 7.77
N ALA A 286 4.01 -17.32 6.67
CA ALA A 286 5.19 -17.96 6.06
C ALA A 286 6.36 -18.02 7.06
N ALA A 287 6.63 -16.92 7.78
CA ALA A 287 7.64 -16.89 8.84
C ALA A 287 7.33 -17.86 9.99
N TYR A 288 6.05 -18.02 10.37
CA TYR A 288 5.62 -18.95 11.40
C TYR A 288 5.96 -20.41 11.06
N TYR A 289 5.73 -20.82 9.80
CA TYR A 289 6.08 -22.16 9.32
C TYR A 289 7.59 -22.31 9.14
N ALA A 290 8.27 -21.29 8.65
CA ALA A 290 9.73 -21.29 8.50
C ALA A 290 10.50 -21.43 9.82
N LYS A 291 9.94 -20.93 10.93
CA LYS A 291 10.50 -21.14 12.27
C LYS A 291 10.33 -22.57 12.80
N ARG A 292 9.42 -23.36 12.21
CA ARG A 292 9.07 -24.71 12.70
C ARG A 292 9.66 -25.83 11.86
N ASP A 293 9.84 -25.59 10.57
CA ASP A 293 10.44 -26.54 9.65
C ASP A 293 11.71 -25.94 9.05
N GLY A 294 12.85 -26.54 9.39
CA GLY A 294 14.18 -26.09 8.99
C GLY A 294 14.38 -26.04 7.47
N ARG A 295 13.58 -26.79 6.69
CA ARG A 295 13.61 -26.74 5.22
C ARG A 295 13.27 -25.35 4.67
N PHE A 296 12.47 -24.57 5.40
CA PHE A 296 12.04 -23.23 5.01
C PHE A 296 12.82 -22.10 5.69
N SER A 297 13.88 -22.42 6.45
CA SER A 297 14.60 -21.46 7.29
C SER A 297 15.15 -20.25 6.53
N GLN A 298 15.52 -20.42 5.25
CA GLN A 298 15.99 -19.33 4.39
C GLN A 298 14.95 -18.22 4.23
N PHE A 299 13.66 -18.51 4.39
CA PHE A 299 12.60 -17.52 4.31
C PHE A 299 12.79 -16.39 5.32
N LEU A 300 13.33 -16.71 6.50
CA LEU A 300 13.48 -15.76 7.61
C LEU A 300 14.48 -14.64 7.32
N THR A 301 15.38 -14.82 6.35
CA THR A 301 16.41 -13.85 5.96
C THR A 301 16.23 -13.38 4.51
N GLU A 302 15.95 -14.32 3.61
CA GLU A 302 15.96 -14.10 2.15
C GLU A 302 14.57 -14.20 1.52
N GLY A 303 13.57 -14.70 2.24
CA GLY A 303 12.24 -14.95 1.69
C GLY A 303 11.41 -13.70 1.52
N ARG A 304 10.54 -13.70 0.49
CA ARG A 304 9.65 -12.60 0.09
C ARG A 304 8.23 -13.11 -0.15
N SER A 305 7.27 -12.21 0.00
CA SER A 305 5.86 -12.45 -0.28
C SER A 305 5.35 -11.47 -1.33
N PHE A 306 4.59 -11.98 -2.29
CA PHE A 306 4.03 -11.23 -3.40
C PHE A 306 2.59 -11.66 -3.66
N GLY A 307 1.81 -10.80 -4.30
CA GLY A 307 0.49 -11.16 -4.80
C GLY A 307 -0.65 -10.83 -3.86
N PRO A 308 -1.87 -11.28 -4.20
CA PRO A 308 -3.07 -10.97 -3.45
C PRO A 308 -3.10 -11.57 -2.05
N HIS A 309 -3.94 -11.01 -1.18
CA HIS A 309 -4.33 -11.67 0.06
C HIS A 309 -5.23 -12.88 -0.25
N GLY A 310 -4.65 -14.08 -0.26
CA GLY A 310 -5.37 -15.35 -0.38
C GLY A 310 -4.95 -16.17 -1.59
N GLN A 311 -5.93 -16.58 -2.41
CA GLN A 311 -5.70 -17.37 -3.62
C GLN A 311 -4.78 -16.59 -4.58
N ASP A 312 -3.74 -17.26 -5.08
CA ASP A 312 -2.64 -16.73 -5.92
C ASP A 312 -1.55 -15.94 -5.19
N LEU A 313 -1.49 -16.00 -3.85
CA LEU A 313 -0.29 -15.61 -3.10
C LEU A 313 0.95 -16.33 -3.65
N VAL A 314 2.07 -15.61 -3.71
CA VAL A 314 3.37 -16.16 -4.05
C VAL A 314 4.33 -15.95 -2.88
N ILE A 315 4.73 -17.05 -2.24
CA ILE A 315 5.88 -17.05 -1.32
C ILE A 315 7.12 -17.53 -2.08
N ALA A 316 8.21 -16.78 -1.93
CA ALA A 316 9.56 -17.18 -2.29
C ALA A 316 10.32 -17.55 -1.01
N ASP A 317 10.82 -18.78 -0.92
CA ASP A 317 11.60 -19.28 0.21
C ASP A 317 12.95 -18.55 0.32
N SER A 318 13.56 -18.22 -0.81
CA SER A 318 14.73 -17.34 -0.91
C SER A 318 14.74 -16.62 -2.25
N ILE A 319 15.21 -15.36 -2.28
CA ILE A 319 15.51 -14.66 -3.54
C ILE A 319 16.86 -15.10 -4.12
N ALA A 320 17.86 -15.36 -3.28
CA ALA A 320 19.22 -15.70 -3.72
C ALA A 320 19.35 -17.17 -4.14
N ASN A 321 18.70 -18.08 -3.39
CA ASN A 321 18.77 -19.53 -3.54
C ASN A 321 17.38 -20.14 -3.78
N TYR A 322 16.58 -19.50 -4.64
CA TYR A 322 15.18 -19.85 -4.86
C TYR A 322 14.96 -21.33 -5.18
N ASN A 323 14.11 -21.98 -4.39
CA ASN A 323 13.64 -23.33 -4.64
C ASN A 323 12.13 -23.30 -4.91
N ASP A 324 11.74 -23.53 -6.17
CA ASP A 324 10.35 -23.43 -6.60
C ASP A 324 9.41 -24.40 -5.87
N ALA A 325 9.88 -25.63 -5.58
CA ALA A 325 9.08 -26.64 -4.90
C ALA A 325 8.83 -26.26 -3.43
N LEU A 326 9.88 -25.87 -2.70
CA LEU A 326 9.75 -25.42 -1.31
C LEU A 326 8.93 -24.13 -1.20
N SER A 327 9.13 -23.22 -2.14
CA SER A 327 8.35 -21.98 -2.25
C SER A 327 6.86 -22.25 -2.44
N LYS A 328 6.48 -23.19 -3.32
CA LYS A 328 5.08 -23.62 -3.52
C LYS A 328 4.51 -24.31 -2.29
N GLU A 329 5.28 -25.17 -1.63
CA GLU A 329 4.87 -25.84 -0.38
C GLU A 329 4.60 -24.81 0.73
N LEU A 330 5.51 -23.87 0.94
CA LEU A 330 5.36 -22.80 1.93
C LEU A 330 4.21 -21.85 1.59
N THR A 331 3.99 -21.58 0.30
CA THR A 331 2.82 -20.83 -0.17
C THR A 331 1.53 -21.55 0.25
N GLN A 332 1.43 -22.86 0.02
CA GLN A 332 0.24 -23.65 0.34
C GLN A 332 -0.06 -23.66 1.85
N LEU A 333 0.97 -23.85 2.68
CA LEU A 333 0.84 -23.75 4.15
C LEU A 333 0.32 -22.38 4.58
N THR A 334 0.84 -21.32 3.95
CA THR A 334 0.48 -19.93 4.26
C THR A 334 -0.98 -19.61 3.90
N VAL A 335 -1.43 -20.02 2.72
CA VAL A 335 -2.80 -19.77 2.23
C VAL A 335 -3.83 -20.57 3.05
N THR A 336 -3.50 -21.78 3.49
CA THR A 336 -4.42 -22.66 4.22
C THR A 336 -4.43 -22.48 5.74
N ALA A 337 -3.55 -21.63 6.30
CA ALA A 337 -3.47 -21.40 7.74
C ALA A 337 -4.79 -20.88 8.36
N ASN A 338 -5.60 -20.14 7.60
CA ASN A 338 -6.92 -19.68 8.04
C ASN A 338 -7.92 -20.84 8.19
N LEU A 339 -7.83 -21.88 7.36
CA LEU A 339 -8.67 -23.08 7.42
C LEU A 339 -8.39 -23.87 8.70
N HIS A 340 -7.13 -23.91 9.14
CA HIS A 340 -6.76 -24.56 10.40
C HIS A 340 -7.47 -23.91 11.60
N MET A 341 -7.49 -22.57 11.69
CA MET A 341 -8.23 -21.85 12.74
C MET A 341 -9.74 -22.13 12.70
N ARG A 342 -10.32 -22.19 11.50
CA ARG A 342 -11.74 -22.53 11.32
C ARG A 342 -12.05 -23.96 11.75
N ALA A 343 -11.16 -24.90 11.46
CA ALA A 343 -11.31 -26.31 11.85
C ALA A 343 -11.34 -26.51 13.37
N ILE A 344 -10.66 -25.64 14.12
CA ILE A 344 -10.69 -25.64 15.59
C ILE A 344 -11.76 -24.70 16.18
N GLY A 345 -12.68 -24.19 15.36
CA GLY A 345 -13.85 -23.42 15.81
C GLY A 345 -13.66 -21.90 15.95
N PHE A 346 -12.51 -21.35 15.53
CA PHE A 346 -12.22 -19.92 15.69
C PHE A 346 -12.22 -19.15 14.36
N LYS A 347 -12.75 -17.93 14.40
CA LYS A 347 -12.61 -16.95 13.30
C LYS A 347 -11.18 -16.41 13.30
N PRO A 348 -10.44 -16.46 12.18
CA PRO A 348 -9.07 -15.96 12.12
C PRO A 348 -9.06 -14.44 11.94
N PHE A 349 -9.01 -13.68 13.04
CA PHE A 349 -8.94 -12.21 12.99
C PHE A 349 -7.76 -11.60 13.75
N ILE A 350 -7.22 -12.28 14.78
CA ILE A 350 -6.14 -11.74 15.63
C ILE A 350 -4.86 -11.45 14.85
N ALA A 351 -4.29 -12.46 14.19
CA ALA A 351 -3.07 -12.28 13.41
C ALA A 351 -3.27 -11.30 12.22
N PRO A 352 -4.39 -11.34 11.47
CA PRO A 352 -4.69 -10.28 10.49
C PRO A 352 -4.72 -8.87 11.09
N ALA A 353 -5.42 -8.65 12.21
CA ALA A 353 -5.55 -7.34 12.84
C ALA A 353 -4.20 -6.75 13.27
N TYR A 354 -3.29 -7.59 13.78
CA TYR A 354 -1.95 -7.13 14.15
C TYR A 354 -0.96 -7.09 12.98
N SER A 355 -0.73 -8.21 12.29
CA SER A 355 0.32 -8.31 11.27
C SER A 355 0.00 -7.56 9.99
N SER A 356 -1.26 -7.51 9.57
CA SER A 356 -1.66 -6.72 8.40
C SER A 356 -2.19 -5.35 8.77
N GLY A 357 -2.94 -5.24 9.87
CA GLY A 357 -3.50 -3.97 10.34
C GLY A 357 -2.47 -3.13 11.08
N ALA A 358 -2.44 -3.25 12.41
CA ALA A 358 -1.73 -2.35 13.30
C ALA A 358 -0.23 -2.22 12.97
N ILE A 359 0.50 -3.34 12.88
CA ILE A 359 1.96 -3.31 12.67
C ILE A 359 2.30 -2.72 11.30
N SER A 360 1.65 -3.16 10.22
CA SER A 360 1.95 -2.61 8.89
C SER A 360 1.53 -1.15 8.75
N LEU A 361 0.42 -0.72 9.35
CA LEU A 361 0.02 0.70 9.37
C LEU A 361 1.06 1.55 10.12
N ILE A 362 1.54 1.09 11.27
CA ILE A 362 2.56 1.79 12.05
C ILE A 362 3.88 1.87 11.26
N LEU A 363 4.32 0.76 10.66
CA LEU A 363 5.53 0.74 9.83
C LEU A 363 5.37 1.69 8.63
N MET A 364 4.20 1.70 7.99
CA MET A 364 3.88 2.64 6.92
C MET A 364 4.01 4.09 7.39
N MET A 365 3.42 4.46 8.54
CA MET A 365 3.49 5.83 9.08
C MET A 365 4.91 6.22 9.54
N ARG A 366 5.74 5.26 9.93
CA ARG A 366 7.17 5.45 10.23
C ARG A 366 8.05 5.55 8.98
N GLY A 367 7.51 5.25 7.81
CA GLY A 367 8.27 5.13 6.56
C GLY A 367 9.17 3.90 6.48
N GLU A 368 8.84 2.87 7.26
CA GLU A 368 9.56 1.61 7.34
C GLU A 368 9.04 0.59 6.32
N TRP A 369 9.91 -0.37 6.00
CA TRP A 369 9.57 -1.47 5.11
C TRP A 369 8.48 -2.37 5.72
N HIS A 370 7.42 -2.59 4.97
CA HIS A 370 6.32 -3.47 5.36
C HIS A 370 5.74 -4.18 4.12
N CYS A 371 4.83 -5.14 4.37
CA CYS A 371 4.13 -5.87 3.31
C CYS A 371 2.71 -5.33 3.17
N GLY A 372 2.39 -4.79 1.99
CA GLY A 372 1.08 -4.21 1.69
C GLY A 372 0.83 -4.17 0.18
N SER A 373 -0.42 -3.96 -0.21
CA SER A 373 -0.86 -3.96 -1.59
C SER A 373 -0.88 -2.56 -2.15
N VAL A 374 -0.08 -2.33 -3.18
CA VAL A 374 0.09 -1.01 -3.83
C VAL A 374 -0.32 -1.09 -5.29
N PHE A 375 -0.60 0.06 -5.88
CA PHE A 375 -0.98 0.13 -7.29
C PHE A 375 0.18 -0.30 -8.20
N MET A 376 -0.08 -1.19 -9.14
CA MET A 376 0.90 -1.73 -10.06
C MET A 376 0.20 -2.13 -11.37
N GLY A 377 0.36 -1.33 -12.42
CA GLY A 377 -0.14 -1.66 -13.76
C GLY A 377 -1.64 -1.93 -13.84
N GLY A 378 -2.44 -1.13 -13.14
CA GLY A 378 -3.90 -1.23 -13.18
C GLY A 378 -4.52 -2.08 -12.07
N ILE A 379 -3.73 -2.76 -11.25
CA ILE A 379 -4.22 -3.53 -10.09
C ILE A 379 -3.60 -3.05 -8.79
N PHE A 380 -4.16 -3.47 -7.65
CA PHE A 380 -3.45 -3.45 -6.38
C PHE A 380 -2.88 -4.83 -6.10
N MET A 381 -1.62 -4.92 -5.69
CA MET A 381 -0.96 -6.21 -5.46
C MET A 381 0.02 -6.10 -4.29
N GLY A 382 -0.01 -7.10 -3.41
CA GLY A 382 0.87 -7.20 -2.25
C GLY A 382 2.33 -7.29 -2.64
N VAL A 383 3.16 -6.39 -2.11
CA VAL A 383 4.62 -6.41 -2.18
C VAL A 383 5.26 -5.79 -0.95
N LYS A 384 6.58 -5.94 -0.82
CA LYS A 384 7.37 -5.18 0.16
C LYS A 384 7.56 -3.73 -0.32
N ASN A 385 7.12 -2.77 0.49
CA ASN A 385 7.09 -1.34 0.15
C ASN A 385 7.29 -0.46 1.40
N ARG A 386 7.55 0.84 1.18
CA ARG A 386 7.60 1.87 2.23
C ARG A 386 7.21 3.25 1.68
N TYR A 387 6.67 4.12 2.53
CA TYR A 387 6.41 5.53 2.19
C TYR A 387 7.55 6.40 2.66
N THR A 388 8.10 7.23 1.78
CA THR A 388 9.21 8.14 2.09
C THR A 388 8.81 9.59 1.84
N GLU A 389 9.68 10.53 2.19
CA GLU A 389 9.51 11.95 1.84
C GLU A 389 9.50 12.21 0.33
N TYR A 390 9.97 11.25 -0.47
CA TYR A 390 10.03 11.33 -1.93
C TYR A 390 8.96 10.45 -2.60
N GLY A 391 8.04 9.89 -1.82
CA GLY A 391 6.92 9.07 -2.30
C GLY A 391 7.05 7.59 -1.95
N LEU A 392 6.12 6.81 -2.49
CA LEU A 392 6.05 5.36 -2.29
C LEU A 392 7.20 4.64 -3.01
N GLU A 393 7.91 3.80 -2.27
CA GLU A 393 9.02 2.96 -2.75
C GLU A 393 8.63 1.48 -2.70
N THR A 394 8.95 0.74 -3.76
CA THR A 394 8.78 -0.71 -3.86
C THR A 394 10.15 -1.40 -3.95
N GLU A 395 10.30 -2.57 -3.32
CA GLU A 395 11.54 -3.34 -3.39
C GLU A 395 11.77 -3.86 -4.82
N ILE A 396 12.97 -3.65 -5.36
CA ILE A 396 13.41 -4.16 -6.67
C ILE A 396 14.46 -5.24 -6.42
N LEU A 397 14.25 -6.42 -7.01
CA LEU A 397 15.08 -7.61 -6.73
C LEU A 397 15.56 -8.27 -8.03
N PRO A 398 16.68 -9.01 -8.02
CA PRO A 398 17.12 -9.80 -9.16
C PRO A 398 16.30 -11.10 -9.29
N LEU A 399 14.98 -10.98 -9.43
CA LEU A 399 14.03 -12.10 -9.36
C LEU A 399 14.38 -13.24 -10.33
N PRO A 400 14.46 -14.50 -9.87
CA PRO A 400 14.57 -15.68 -10.74
C PRO A 400 13.38 -15.77 -11.70
N ASP A 401 13.60 -16.25 -12.93
CA ASP A 401 12.54 -16.29 -13.95
C ASP A 401 11.33 -17.12 -13.52
N ALA A 402 11.55 -18.30 -12.92
CA ALA A 402 10.46 -19.16 -12.41
C ALA A 402 9.62 -18.47 -11.31
N LEU A 403 10.24 -17.67 -10.45
CA LEU A 403 9.52 -16.86 -9.46
C LEU A 403 8.74 -15.74 -10.14
N TYR A 404 9.37 -15.04 -11.09
CA TYR A 404 8.74 -13.94 -11.83
C TYR A 404 7.50 -14.40 -12.59
N GLU A 405 7.53 -15.57 -13.24
CA GLU A 405 6.36 -16.13 -13.95
C GLU A 405 5.16 -16.38 -13.02
N ARG A 406 5.42 -16.83 -11.77
CA ARG A 406 4.36 -16.98 -10.76
C ARG A 406 3.75 -15.63 -10.37
N ILE A 407 4.58 -14.59 -10.25
CA ILE A 407 4.14 -13.22 -9.94
C ILE A 407 3.30 -12.65 -11.09
N VAL A 408 3.72 -12.85 -12.34
CA VAL A 408 2.94 -12.46 -13.53
C VAL A 408 1.59 -13.18 -13.57
N THR A 409 1.58 -14.50 -13.29
CA THR A 409 0.33 -15.27 -13.21
C THR A 409 -0.63 -14.68 -12.16
N ALA A 410 -0.11 -14.32 -10.99
CA ALA A 410 -0.91 -13.69 -9.94
C ALA A 410 -1.45 -12.30 -10.35
N GLU A 411 -0.66 -11.50 -11.05
CA GLU A 411 -1.08 -10.22 -11.64
C GLU A 411 -2.23 -10.42 -12.65
N GLU A 412 -2.07 -11.37 -13.59
CA GLU A 412 -3.07 -11.67 -14.61
C GLU A 412 -4.40 -12.15 -14.01
N ASN A 413 -4.35 -12.94 -12.94
CA ASN A 413 -5.55 -13.38 -12.26
C ASN A 413 -6.24 -12.24 -11.50
N LEU A 414 -5.47 -11.35 -10.86
CA LEU A 414 -6.01 -10.14 -10.24
C LEU A 414 -6.71 -9.24 -11.25
N LYS A 415 -6.14 -9.05 -12.44
CA LYS A 415 -6.75 -8.28 -13.54
C LYS A 415 -8.10 -8.82 -14.01
N LYS A 416 -8.41 -10.10 -13.77
CA LYS A 416 -9.70 -10.73 -14.14
C LYS A 416 -10.80 -10.50 -13.11
N ILE A 417 -10.45 -10.09 -11.88
CA ILE A 417 -11.40 -9.91 -10.78
C ILE A 417 -12.03 -8.51 -10.78
N VAL A 418 -11.27 -7.49 -11.19
CA VAL A 418 -11.59 -6.06 -11.00
C VAL A 418 -11.66 -5.26 -12.27
#